data_AF-A0A2U3LXB9-F1
#
_entry.id   AF-A0A2U3LXB9-F1
#
_cell.length_a   1.000
_cell.length_b   1.000
_cell.length_c   1.000
_cell.angle_alpha   90.00
_cell.angle_beta   90.00
_cell.angle_gamma   90.00
#
_symmetry.space_group_name_H-M   'P 1'
#
loop_
_entity.id
_entity.type
_entity.pdbx_description
1 polymer ?
#
loop_
_entity_poly.entity_id
_entity_poly.type
_entity_poly.pdbx_seq_one_letter_code
_entity_poly.pdbx_strand_id
1 'polypeptide(L)' 'MEKQESVEYLLSVHHLKKLREKGFITYEQYDEIDRLNRATFLRGSGRKTA' A
#
# COMPACT_ATOMS: atom_id res chain seq x y z
N MET A 1 -3.77 -19.44 -4.78
CA MET A 1 -4.74 -18.39 -4.44
C MET A 1 -4.09 -17.06 -4.76
N GLU A 2 -4.41 -16.49 -5.92
CA GLU A 2 -3.98 -15.13 -6.24
C GLU A 2 -4.51 -14.21 -5.14
N LYS A 3 -3.61 -13.51 -4.46
CA LYS A 3 -3.99 -12.51 -3.47
C LYS A 3 -4.70 -11.41 -4.24
N GLN A 4 -6.03 -11.41 -4.18
CA GLN A 4 -6.83 -10.35 -4.73
C GLN A 4 -6.39 -9.04 -4.03
N GLU A 5 -5.69 -8.19 -4.77
CA GLU A 5 -5.20 -6.92 -4.24
C GLU A 5 -6.42 -6.10 -3.80
N SER A 6 -6.42 -5.63 -2.56
CA SER A 6 -7.54 -4.84 -2.05
C SER A 6 -7.62 -3.52 -2.83
N VAL A 7 -8.83 -3.06 -3.17
CA VAL A 7 -9.03 -1.80 -3.89
C VAL A 7 -8.39 -0.64 -3.13
N GLU A 8 -8.41 -0.69 -1.80
CA GLU A 8 -7.77 0.26 -0.91
C GLU A 8 -6.24 0.28 -1.06
N TYR A 9 -5.60 -0.88 -1.26
CA TYR A 9 -4.17 -0.96 -1.56
C TYR A 9 -3.85 -0.28 -2.89
N LEU A 10 -4.63 -0.57 -3.95
CA LEU A 10 -4.45 0.03 -5.27
C LEU A 10 -4.58 1.56 -5.24
N LEU A 11 -5.58 2.07 -4.52
CA LEU A 11 -5.77 3.51 -4.34
C LEU A 11 -4.62 4.15 -3.56
N SER A 12 -4.13 3.47 -2.51
CA SER A 12 -2.99 3.94 -1.72
C SER A 12 -1.72 4.05 -2.56
N VAL A 13 -1.39 3.01 -3.35
CA VAL A 13 -0.24 3.02 -4.27
C VAL A 13 -0.38 4.11 -5.33
N HIS A 14 -1.58 4.27 -5.91
CA HIS A 14 -1.84 5.34 -6.88
C HIS A 14 -1.56 6.72 -6.29
N HIS A 15 -2.03 6.98 -5.07
CA HIS A 15 -1.81 8.25 -4.40
C HIS A 15 -0.33 8.51 -4.11
N LEU A 16 0.40 7.50 -3.63
CA LEU A 16 1.85 7.62 -3.38
C LEU A 16 2.64 7.94 -4.64
N LYS A 17 2.28 7.35 -5.79
CA LYS A 17 2.89 7.70 -7.08
C LYS A 17 2.68 9.18 -7.42
N LYS A 18 1.48 9.72 -7.19
CA LYS A 18 1.20 11.14 -7.41
C LYS A 18 1.97 12.07 -6.48
N LEU A 19 2.15 11.69 -5.21
CA LEU A 19 2.97 12.47 -4.28
C LEU A 19 4.44 12.51 -4.71
N ARG A 20 4.97 11.38 -5.19
CA ARG A 20 6.34 11.29 -5.72
C ARG A 20 6.51 12.10 -7.01
N GLU A 21 5.57 11.99 -7.95
CA GLU A 21 5.57 12.78 -9.20
C GLU A 21 5.59 14.29 -8.94
N LYS A 22 4.92 14.74 -7.87
CA LYS A 22 4.90 16.14 -7.45
C LYS A 22 6.10 16.56 -6.60
N GLY A 23 7.01 15.64 -6.26
CA GLY A 23 8.18 15.91 -5.43
C GLY A 23 7.89 16.09 -3.94
N PHE A 24 6.71 15.69 -3.44
CA PHE A 24 6.38 15.77 -2.01
C PHE A 24 7.07 14.70 -1.18
N ILE A 25 7.41 13.56 -1.80
CA ILE A 25 8.11 12.46 -1.16
C ILE A 25 9.22 11.95 -2.07
N THR A 26 10.31 11.46 -1.48
CA THR A 26 11.41 10.82 -2.20
C THR A 26 11.06 9.39 -2.62
N TYR A 27 11.92 8.77 -3.42
CA TYR A 27 11.79 7.36 -3.77
C TYR A 27 11.90 6.46 -2.54
N GLU A 28 12.82 6.75 -1.62
CA GLU A 28 13.02 6.00 -0.39
C GLU A 28 11.80 6.09 0.53
N GLN A 29 11.20 7.27 0.63
CA GLN A 29 9.96 7.46 1.39
C GLN A 29 8.77 6.72 0.76
N TYR A 30 8.69 6.70 -0.58
CA TYR A 30 7.71 5.91 -1.30
C TYR A 30 7.84 4.41 -0.98
N ASP A 31 9.06 3.86 -1.06
CA ASP A 31 9.32 2.44 -0.81
C ASP A 31 9.01 2.05 0.63
N GLU A 32 9.33 2.92 1.59
CA GLU A 32 9.02 2.71 2.99
C GLU A 32 7.50 2.64 3.25
N ILE A 33 6.74 3.57 2.67
CA ILE A 33 5.29 3.61 2.85
C ILE A 33 4.62 2.44 2.11
N ASP A 34 5.06 2.08 0.89
CA ASP A 34 4.51 0.92 0.18
C ASP A 34 4.75 -0.39 0.96
N ARG A 35 5.92 -0.53 1.60
CA ARG A 35 6.24 -1.67 2.47
C ARG A 35 5.28 -1.77 3.67
N LEU A 36 4.98 -0.65 4.32
CA LEU A 36 4.02 -0.59 5.42
C LEU A 36 2.57 -0.84 4.96
N ASN A 37 2.20 -0.30 3.79
CA ASN A 37 0.90 -0.53 3.17
C ASN A 37 0.68 -2.02 2.88
N ARG A 38 1.66 -2.68 2.25
CA ARG A 38 1.60 -4.13 2.00
C ARG A 38 1.40 -4.91 3.30
N ALA A 39 2.13 -4.55 4.36
CA ALA A 39 1.98 -5.21 5.65
C ALA A 39 0.58 -5.00 6.25
N THR A 40 -0.05 -3.85 6.03
CA THR A 40 -1.38 -3.51 6.55
C THR A 40 -2.51 -4.15 5.73
N PHE A 41 -2.54 -3.88 4.42
CA PHE A 41 -3.59 -4.34 3.51
C PHE A 41 -3.53 -5.84 3.24
N LEU A 42 -2.33 -6.44 3.19
CA LEU A 42 -2.17 -7.86 2.86
C LEU A 42 -2.07 -8.77 4.09
N ARG A 43 -1.90 -8.24 5.31
CA ARG A 43 -2.11 -9.04 6.56
C ARG A 43 -3.58 -9.10 6.99
N GLY A 44 -4.43 -8.21 6.49
CA GLY A 44 -5.84 -8.09 6.87
C GLY A 44 -6.73 -9.27 6.45
N SER A 45 -6.33 -10.08 5.47
CA SER A 45 -7.11 -11.25 5.01
C SER A 45 -7.04 -12.47 5.95
N GLY A 46 -6.46 -12.33 7.15
CA GLY A 46 -6.28 -13.44 8.10
C GLY A 46 -6.76 -13.22 9.54
N ARG A 47 -7.41 -12.11 9.91
CA ARG A 47 -7.87 -11.90 11.30
C ARG A 47 -9.22 -11.18 11.42
N LYS A 48 -10.30 -11.96 11.54
CA LYS A 48 -11.14 -12.09 12.75
C LYS A 48 -12.53 -12.64 12.42
N THR A 49 -12.76 -13.92 12.74
CA THR A 49 -13.96 -14.35 13.48
C THR A 49 -13.50 -15.45 14.44
N ALA A 50 -13.34 -15.08 15.71
CA ALA A 50 -13.34 -15.96 16.87
C ALA A 50 -14.08 -15.21 17.97
#